data_AF-A0A822CJ80-F1
#
_entry.id   AF-A0A822CJ80-F1
#
_cell.length_a   1.000
_cell.length_b   1.000
_cell.length_c   1.000
_cell.angle_alpha   90.00
_cell.angle_beta   90.00
_cell.angle_gamma   90.00
#
_symmetry.space_group_name_H-M   'P 1'
#
loop_
_entity.id
_entity.type
_entity.pdbx_description
1 polymer ?
#
loop_
_entity_poly.entity_id
_entity_poly.type
_entity_poly.pdbx_seq_one_letter_code
_entity_poly.pdbx_strand_id
1 'polypeptide(L)'
;MTENPFRIIEQDEQNFLRDWLALKILYTIPNRNSERHEFIQFCQENDFLQSISEFEFPHQAIRLYTRSFGFSSKIINTTCRTQDPLLISKILYYLKHLHEQLTRLYIDSLFWIPKFITVYRGQRFSLEEFQRLVQYKGKTILTTQYLSTTTAYHIAVAFADNNVHPTESLQNEIAVIIKISMRTKNSRLKPFAYIQEYSHIKDEKE
;
A
#
# COMPACT_ATOMS: atom_id res chain seq x y z
N MET A 1 -7.15 -2.86 15.32
CA MET A 1 -6.95 -1.54 14.68
C MET A 1 -6.12 -1.60 13.39
N THR A 2 -6.79 -1.69 12.23
CA THR A 2 -6.21 -1.26 10.94
C THR A 2 -6.46 0.23 10.79
N GLU A 3 -5.49 1.07 11.16
CA GLU A 3 -5.61 2.53 11.03
C GLU A 3 -5.72 2.96 9.56
N ASN A 4 -6.52 4.00 9.33
CA ASN A 4 -6.95 4.50 8.04
C ASN A 4 -5.79 4.92 7.10
N PRO A 5 -5.72 4.37 5.86
CA PRO A 5 -4.67 4.69 4.88
C PRO A 5 -4.84 6.06 4.20
N PHE A 6 -6.01 6.69 4.33
CA PHE A 6 -6.29 7.99 3.71
C PHE A 6 -5.96 9.10 4.70
N ARG A 7 -4.72 9.59 4.65
CA ARG A 7 -4.43 10.91 5.21
C ARG A 7 -5.11 11.96 4.35
N ILE A 8 -6.14 12.59 4.89
CA ILE A 8 -6.70 13.78 4.26
C ILE A 8 -5.79 14.95 4.64
N ILE A 9 -4.89 15.30 3.72
CA ILE A 9 -3.87 16.34 3.91
C ILE A 9 -4.54 17.69 3.67
N GLU A 10 -5.08 18.27 4.72
CA GLU A 10 -5.83 19.53 4.64
C GLU A 10 -4.92 20.77 4.60
N GLN A 11 -3.59 20.63 4.71
CA GLN A 11 -2.73 21.80 4.93
C GLN A 11 -1.38 21.87 4.22
N ASP A 12 -1.01 20.95 3.32
CA ASP A 12 0.35 21.05 2.81
C ASP A 12 0.61 20.32 1.49
N GLU A 13 0.14 20.90 0.38
CA GLU A 13 0.61 20.52 -0.96
C GLU A 13 2.15 20.58 -1.03
N GLN A 14 2.79 21.49 -0.28
CA GLN A 14 4.25 21.60 -0.22
C GLN A 14 4.89 20.44 0.55
N ASN A 15 4.36 20.02 1.70
CA ASN A 15 4.87 18.79 2.35
C ASN A 15 4.64 17.58 1.46
N PHE A 16 3.47 17.43 0.82
CA PHE A 16 3.24 16.29 -0.07
C PHE A 16 4.26 16.26 -1.22
N LEU A 17 4.51 17.40 -1.86
CA LEU A 17 5.51 17.50 -2.93
C LEU A 17 6.91 17.17 -2.41
N ARG A 18 7.28 17.68 -1.22
CA ARG A 18 8.55 17.36 -0.55
C ARG A 18 8.67 15.87 -0.29
N ASP A 19 7.66 15.25 0.27
CA ASP A 19 7.68 13.84 0.67
C ASP A 19 7.68 12.93 -0.57
N TRP A 20 6.91 13.29 -1.60
CA TRP A 20 6.91 12.60 -2.88
C TRP A 20 8.27 12.72 -3.59
N LEU A 21 8.89 13.90 -3.56
CA LEU A 21 10.22 14.12 -4.10
C LEU A 21 11.28 13.32 -3.32
N ALA A 22 11.19 13.29 -2.00
CA ALA A 22 12.06 12.50 -1.14
C ALA A 22 11.96 11.01 -1.49
N LEU A 23 10.75 10.45 -1.59
CA LEU A 23 10.54 9.07 -2.03
C LEU A 23 11.12 8.82 -3.43
N LYS A 24 10.90 9.74 -4.38
CA LYS A 24 11.49 9.62 -5.72
C LYS A 24 13.01 9.60 -5.72
N ILE A 25 13.64 10.50 -4.97
CA ILE A 25 15.09 10.54 -4.83
C ILE A 25 15.57 9.22 -4.22
N LEU A 26 14.94 8.77 -3.13
CA LEU A 26 15.27 7.51 -2.47
C LEU A 26 15.17 6.29 -3.41
N TYR A 27 14.18 6.25 -4.30
CA TYR A 27 14.05 5.20 -5.32
C TYR A 27 15.09 5.28 -6.44
N THR A 28 15.71 6.45 -6.67
CA THR A 28 16.78 6.62 -7.67
C THR A 28 18.18 6.32 -7.13
N ILE A 29 18.35 6.24 -5.81
CA ILE A 29 19.66 5.93 -5.20
C ILE A 29 19.99 4.46 -5.44
N PRO A 30 21.15 4.12 -6.06
CA PRO A 30 21.57 2.75 -6.26
C PRO A 30 21.68 1.98 -4.94
N ASN A 31 21.26 0.72 -4.93
CA ASN A 31 21.41 -0.14 -3.75
C ASN A 31 22.87 -0.30 -3.37
N ARG A 32 23.20 -0.02 -2.11
CA ARG A 32 24.46 -0.46 -1.51
C ARG A 32 24.29 -1.87 -0.92
N ASN A 33 25.35 -2.68 -0.96
CA ASN A 33 25.35 -4.02 -0.35
C ASN A 33 25.06 -3.99 1.17
N SER A 34 25.29 -2.85 1.83
CA SER A 34 24.95 -2.64 3.25
C SER A 34 23.44 -2.58 3.51
N GLU A 35 22.63 -2.08 2.55
CA GLU A 35 21.18 -1.88 2.71
C GLU A 35 20.43 -3.22 2.91
N ARG A 36 20.91 -4.30 2.26
CA ARG A 36 20.37 -5.65 2.47
C ARG A 36 20.63 -6.16 3.89
N HIS A 37 21.83 -5.92 4.42
CA HIS A 37 22.20 -6.36 5.75
C HIS A 37 21.39 -5.60 6.81
N GLU A 38 21.25 -4.29 6.66
CA GLU A 38 20.42 -3.44 7.53
C GLU A 38 18.96 -3.87 7.53
N PHE A 39 18.40 -4.20 6.35
CA PHE A 39 17.04 -4.73 6.26
C PHE A 39 16.90 -6.08 6.97
N ILE A 40 17.82 -7.03 6.75
CA ILE A 40 17.78 -8.34 7.43
C ILE A 40 17.89 -8.17 8.95
N GLN A 41 18.79 -7.30 9.42
CA GLN A 41 18.94 -7.02 10.84
C GLN A 41 17.67 -6.38 11.43
N PHE A 42 17.07 -5.42 10.74
CA PHE A 42 15.78 -4.85 11.18
C PHE A 42 14.70 -5.93 11.31
N CYS A 43 14.69 -6.90 10.40
CA CYS A 43 13.74 -8.00 10.45
C CYS A 43 14.04 -9.03 11.55
N GLN A 44 15.30 -9.19 11.92
CA GLN A 44 15.71 -9.95 13.11
C GLN A 44 15.22 -9.29 14.40
N GLU A 45 15.46 -7.98 14.54
CA GLU A 45 15.11 -7.20 15.72
C GLU A 45 13.60 -7.14 16.01
N ASN A 46 12.78 -7.42 15.00
CA ASN A 46 11.32 -7.32 15.09
C ASN A 46 10.60 -8.65 14.75
N ASP A 47 11.29 -9.80 14.84
CA ASP A 47 10.73 -11.15 14.67
C ASP A 47 10.07 -11.41 13.30
N PHE A 48 10.59 -10.78 12.24
CA PHE A 48 10.10 -10.93 10.87
C PHE A 48 10.95 -11.86 10.01
N LEU A 49 12.00 -12.46 10.56
CA LEU A 49 12.89 -13.36 9.83
C LEU A 49 12.17 -14.52 9.14
N GLN A 50 11.23 -15.15 9.85
CA GLN A 50 10.43 -16.24 9.28
C GLN A 50 9.61 -15.77 8.08
N SER A 51 9.16 -14.51 8.10
CA SER A 51 8.45 -13.93 6.97
C SER A 51 9.33 -13.76 5.74
N ILE A 52 10.64 -13.51 5.92
CA ILE A 52 11.58 -13.27 4.82
C ILE A 52 12.22 -14.57 4.33
N SER A 53 12.56 -15.49 5.22
CA SER A 53 13.22 -16.75 4.87
C SER A 53 12.34 -17.66 4.00
N GLU A 54 11.03 -17.55 4.15
CA GLU A 54 10.05 -18.30 3.35
C GLU A 54 9.91 -17.78 1.90
N PHE A 55 10.49 -16.62 1.58
CA PHE A 55 10.43 -16.05 0.23
C PHE A 55 11.80 -15.88 -0.38
N GLU A 56 11.88 -16.08 -1.69
CA GLU A 56 13.07 -15.76 -2.48
C GLU A 56 13.17 -14.25 -2.69
N PHE A 57 13.38 -13.49 -1.62
CA PHE A 57 13.62 -12.07 -1.67
C PHE A 57 15.02 -11.81 -2.27
N PRO A 58 15.17 -10.92 -3.28
CA PRO A 58 14.25 -9.85 -3.68
C PRO A 58 13.23 -10.17 -4.78
N HIS A 59 13.18 -11.40 -5.31
CA HIS A 59 12.30 -11.78 -6.43
C HIS A 59 10.82 -11.92 -6.05
N GLN A 60 10.49 -12.05 -4.77
CA GLN A 60 9.12 -12.26 -4.28
C GLN A 60 8.59 -11.12 -3.37
N ALA A 61 9.02 -9.86 -3.61
CA ALA A 61 8.60 -8.71 -2.80
C ALA A 61 7.08 -8.49 -2.75
N ILE A 62 6.35 -8.66 -3.87
CA ILE A 62 4.89 -8.56 -3.88
C ILE A 62 4.23 -9.66 -3.03
N ARG A 63 4.77 -10.88 -3.06
CA ARG A 63 4.26 -12.00 -2.27
C ARG A 63 4.47 -11.77 -0.77
N LEU A 64 5.61 -11.17 -0.42
CA LEU A 64 5.90 -10.72 0.94
C LEU A 64 4.97 -9.57 1.34
N TYR A 65 4.62 -8.64 0.42
CA TYR A 65 3.66 -7.55 0.66
C TYR A 65 2.25 -8.03 1.02
N THR A 66 1.79 -9.08 0.34
CA THR A 66 0.41 -9.59 0.39
C THR A 66 0.21 -10.71 1.41
N ARG A 67 1.27 -11.23 2.02
CA ARG A 67 1.16 -12.22 3.11
C ARG A 67 0.48 -11.57 4.32
N SER A 68 -0.71 -12.04 4.65
CA SER A 68 -1.56 -11.47 5.70
C SER A 68 -0.93 -11.50 7.11
N PHE A 69 -1.22 -10.42 7.85
CA PHE A 69 -0.91 -10.07 9.24
C PHE A 69 0.55 -10.06 9.68
N GLY A 70 1.18 -8.88 9.55
CA GLY A 70 2.24 -8.48 10.47
C GLY A 70 3.29 -7.59 9.83
N PHE A 71 4.11 -8.17 8.96
CA PHE A 71 5.36 -7.56 8.57
C PHE A 71 5.19 -6.44 7.55
N SER A 72 4.75 -6.77 6.34
CA SER A 72 4.88 -5.89 5.19
C SER A 72 3.81 -4.82 5.16
N SER A 73 2.53 -5.17 5.18
CA SER A 73 1.45 -4.16 5.11
C SER A 73 1.46 -3.20 6.30
N LYS A 74 1.71 -3.65 7.54
CA LYS A 74 1.79 -2.73 8.70
C LYS A 74 3.04 -1.88 8.67
N ILE A 75 4.24 -2.44 8.45
CA ILE A 75 5.48 -1.65 8.52
C ILE A 75 5.56 -0.71 7.32
N ILE A 76 5.25 -1.17 6.11
CA ILE A 76 5.30 -0.32 4.92
C ILE A 76 4.28 0.80 5.04
N ASN A 77 3.03 0.48 5.35
CA ASN A 77 2.00 1.51 5.46
C ASN A 77 2.24 2.42 6.67
N THR A 78 2.84 1.93 7.74
CA THR A 78 3.29 2.75 8.88
C THR A 78 4.46 3.64 8.49
N THR A 79 5.48 3.13 7.81
CA THR A 79 6.65 3.90 7.39
C THR A 79 6.28 4.98 6.38
N CYS A 80 5.45 4.63 5.38
CA CYS A 80 4.91 5.58 4.42
C CYS A 80 3.99 6.63 5.09
N ARG A 81 3.41 6.31 6.25
CA ARG A 81 2.56 7.20 7.04
C ARG A 81 3.38 8.09 7.97
N THR A 82 4.23 7.55 8.83
CA THR A 82 5.05 8.31 9.77
C THR A 82 6.13 9.10 9.06
N GLN A 83 6.58 8.65 7.89
CA GLN A 83 7.70 9.21 7.15
C GLN A 83 8.97 9.32 8.01
N ASP A 84 9.11 8.44 9.00
CA ASP A 84 10.27 8.39 9.87
C ASP A 84 11.51 8.06 9.02
N PRO A 85 12.48 8.98 8.90
CA PRO A 85 13.67 8.77 8.06
C PRO A 85 14.48 7.55 8.48
N LEU A 86 14.51 7.22 9.78
CA LEU A 86 15.23 6.05 10.31
C LEU A 86 14.51 4.76 9.96
N LEU A 87 13.18 4.76 9.98
CA LEU A 87 12.40 3.59 9.58
C LEU A 87 12.46 3.40 8.06
N ILE A 88 12.36 4.50 7.29
CA ILE A 88 12.51 4.49 5.83
C ILE A 88 13.86 3.90 5.44
N SER A 89 14.98 4.31 6.05
CA SER A 89 16.31 3.79 5.69
C SER A 89 16.41 2.28 5.90
N LYS A 90 15.87 1.77 7.01
CA LYS A 90 15.87 0.34 7.34
C LYS A 90 15.06 -0.52 6.37
N ILE A 91 13.98 -0.01 5.81
CA ILE A 91 13.12 -0.76 4.87
C ILE A 91 13.29 -0.37 3.40
N LEU A 92 14.15 0.61 3.11
CA LEU A 92 14.31 1.17 1.76
C LEU A 92 14.68 0.09 0.74
N TYR A 93 15.54 -0.84 1.12
CA TYR A 93 15.93 -1.98 0.29
C TYR A 93 14.70 -2.77 -0.19
N TYR A 94 13.77 -3.05 0.71
CA TYR A 94 12.52 -3.72 0.39
C TYR A 94 11.60 -2.85 -0.47
N LEU A 95 11.41 -1.57 -0.12
CA LEU A 95 10.55 -0.66 -0.87
C LEU A 95 10.99 -0.50 -2.33
N LYS A 96 12.31 -0.43 -2.59
CA LYS A 96 12.86 -0.38 -3.94
C LYS A 96 12.51 -1.63 -4.73
N HIS A 97 12.72 -2.82 -4.17
CA HIS A 97 12.40 -4.07 -4.85
C HIS A 97 10.89 -4.25 -5.08
N LEU A 98 10.04 -3.85 -4.13
CA LEU A 98 8.59 -3.81 -4.33
C LEU A 98 8.21 -2.87 -5.49
N HIS A 99 8.78 -1.66 -5.51
CA HIS A 99 8.51 -0.66 -6.55
C HIS A 99 8.99 -1.13 -7.94
N GLU A 100 10.18 -1.75 -8.02
CA GLU A 100 10.72 -2.33 -9.24
C GLU A 100 9.82 -3.44 -9.80
N GLN A 101 9.35 -4.35 -8.94
CA GLN A 101 8.43 -5.41 -9.37
C GLN A 101 7.11 -4.84 -9.90
N LEU A 102 6.48 -3.92 -9.15
CA LEU A 102 5.24 -3.27 -9.59
C LEU A 102 5.43 -2.51 -10.91
N THR A 103 6.59 -1.87 -11.10
CA THR A 103 6.91 -1.15 -12.34
C THR A 103 7.08 -2.09 -13.52
N ARG A 104 7.76 -3.23 -13.34
CA ARG A 104 7.88 -4.26 -14.39
C ARG A 104 6.51 -4.80 -14.80
N LEU A 105 5.69 -5.19 -13.83
CA LEU A 105 4.33 -5.67 -14.09
C LEU A 105 3.46 -4.61 -14.77
N TYR A 106 3.59 -3.34 -14.35
CA TYR A 106 2.88 -2.24 -15.00
C TYR A 106 3.28 -2.14 -16.47
N ILE A 107 4.59 -2.09 -16.76
CA ILE A 107 5.14 -1.97 -18.12
C ILE A 107 4.68 -3.13 -18.99
N ASP A 108 4.77 -4.36 -18.48
CA ASP A 108 4.32 -5.56 -19.18
C ASP A 108 2.82 -5.43 -19.51
N SER A 109 2.02 -4.98 -18.53
CA SER A 109 0.57 -4.83 -18.70
C SER A 109 0.09 -3.74 -19.66
N LEU A 110 0.96 -2.79 -20.06
CA LEU A 110 0.56 -1.61 -20.83
C LEU A 110 -0.17 -1.94 -22.13
N PHE A 111 0.17 -3.05 -22.77
CA PHE A 111 -0.39 -3.44 -24.07
C PHE A 111 -1.81 -4.02 -23.96
N TRP A 112 -2.10 -4.77 -22.90
CA TRP A 112 -3.38 -5.47 -22.75
C TRP A 112 -4.33 -4.83 -21.74
N ILE A 113 -3.87 -3.87 -20.93
CA ILE A 113 -4.73 -3.27 -19.91
C ILE A 113 -5.84 -2.39 -20.53
N PRO A 114 -7.11 -2.54 -20.08
CA PRO A 114 -8.21 -1.72 -20.58
C PRO A 114 -7.96 -0.23 -20.31
N LYS A 115 -8.37 0.66 -21.23
CA LYS A 115 -8.15 2.12 -21.12
C LYS A 115 -8.70 2.72 -19.82
N PHE A 116 -9.81 2.17 -19.34
CA PHE A 116 -10.44 2.53 -18.09
C PHE A 116 -10.67 1.28 -17.26
N ILE A 117 -10.37 1.38 -15.97
CA ILE A 117 -10.65 0.32 -15.00
C ILE A 117 -11.36 0.92 -13.80
N THR A 118 -12.21 0.11 -13.17
CA THR A 118 -12.80 0.41 -11.87
C THR A 118 -12.29 -0.61 -10.89
N VAL A 119 -11.78 -0.13 -9.77
CA VAL A 119 -11.33 -0.96 -8.65
C VAL A 119 -12.03 -0.50 -7.38
N TYR A 120 -12.07 -1.39 -6.39
CA TYR A 120 -12.78 -1.20 -5.15
C TYR A 120 -11.85 -1.45 -3.97
N ARG A 121 -12.05 -0.69 -2.89
CA ARG A 121 -11.41 -0.94 -1.60
C ARG A 121 -12.46 -0.86 -0.53
N GLY A 122 -12.60 -1.92 0.26
CA GLY A 122 -13.45 -1.91 1.44
C GLY A 122 -12.61 -1.71 2.69
N GLN A 123 -13.08 -0.85 3.58
CA GLN A 123 -12.47 -0.65 4.88
C GLN A 123 -13.47 -0.02 5.86
N ARG A 124 -13.18 -0.14 7.15
CA ARG A 124 -13.91 0.57 8.19
C ARG A 124 -13.26 1.92 8.45
N PHE A 125 -14.09 2.89 8.82
CA PHE A 125 -13.68 4.21 9.28
C PHE A 125 -14.33 4.49 10.61
N SER A 126 -13.68 5.28 11.47
CA SER A 126 -14.39 5.91 12.56
C SER A 126 -15.43 6.89 11.99
N LEU A 127 -16.49 7.16 12.76
CA LEU A 127 -17.52 8.11 12.35
C LEU A 127 -16.94 9.50 12.09
N GLU A 128 -15.95 9.92 12.88
CA GLU A 128 -15.22 11.17 12.71
C GLU A 128 -14.46 11.20 11.38
N GLU A 129 -13.72 10.13 11.06
CA GLU A 129 -12.98 10.03 9.79
C GLU A 129 -13.92 10.05 8.58
N PHE A 130 -15.06 9.37 8.69
CA PHE A 130 -16.07 9.38 7.65
C PHE A 130 -16.68 10.78 7.47
N GLN A 131 -17.03 11.46 8.57
CA GLN A 131 -17.54 12.83 8.52
C GLN A 131 -16.52 13.79 7.91
N ARG A 132 -15.23 13.64 8.26
CA ARG A 132 -14.15 14.37 7.60
C ARG A 132 -14.16 14.08 6.11
N LEU A 133 -14.12 12.82 5.66
CA LEU A 133 -14.17 12.46 4.23
C LEU A 133 -15.33 13.11 3.47
N VAL A 134 -16.53 13.16 4.07
CA VAL A 134 -17.71 13.80 3.47
C VAL A 134 -17.49 15.30 3.23
N GLN A 135 -16.77 15.99 4.13
CA GLN A 135 -16.44 17.42 3.97
C GLN A 135 -15.47 17.69 2.81
N TYR A 136 -14.76 16.69 2.27
CA TYR A 136 -13.87 16.83 1.12
C TYR A 136 -14.51 16.45 -0.22
N LYS A 137 -15.84 16.32 -0.27
CA LYS A 137 -16.52 16.09 -1.53
C LYS A 137 -16.17 17.20 -2.54
N GLY A 138 -15.68 16.79 -3.71
CA GLY A 138 -15.22 17.70 -4.76
C GLY A 138 -13.76 18.17 -4.63
N LYS A 139 -13.02 17.73 -3.60
CA LYS A 139 -11.59 18.00 -3.41
C LYS A 139 -10.72 16.81 -3.82
N THR A 140 -9.42 17.04 -3.94
CA THR A 140 -8.41 16.01 -4.24
C THR A 140 -7.97 15.29 -2.96
N ILE A 141 -7.90 13.96 -3.02
CA ILE A 141 -7.35 13.12 -1.95
C ILE A 141 -5.97 12.62 -2.37
N LEU A 142 -5.00 12.70 -1.46
CA LEU A 142 -3.64 12.25 -1.65
C LEU A 142 -3.35 11.10 -0.69
N THR A 143 -2.54 10.14 -1.14
CA THR A 143 -2.03 9.07 -0.27
C THR A 143 -0.56 8.83 -0.58
N THR A 144 0.20 8.55 0.48
CA THR A 144 1.62 8.20 0.44
C THR A 144 1.84 6.69 0.50
N GLN A 145 0.77 5.91 0.65
CA GLN A 145 0.80 4.46 0.81
C GLN A 145 0.52 3.75 -0.52
N TYR A 146 0.93 2.48 -0.59
CA TYR A 146 0.45 1.58 -1.62
C TYR A 146 -1.03 1.29 -1.38
N LEU A 147 -1.85 1.47 -2.42
CA LEU A 147 -3.28 1.23 -2.37
C LEU A 147 -3.60 -0.18 -2.87
N SER A 148 -3.85 -1.09 -1.93
CA SER A 148 -4.46 -2.38 -2.25
C SER A 148 -5.92 -2.19 -2.64
N THR A 149 -6.28 -2.70 -3.81
CA THR A 149 -7.64 -2.58 -4.38
C THR A 149 -7.99 -3.84 -5.15
N THR A 150 -9.25 -4.24 -5.10
CA THR A 150 -9.75 -5.41 -5.85
C THR A 150 -10.59 -4.97 -7.04
N THR A 151 -10.56 -5.75 -8.12
CA THR A 151 -11.51 -5.59 -9.23
C THR A 151 -12.91 -6.11 -8.90
N ALA A 152 -13.08 -6.87 -7.82
CA ALA A 152 -14.33 -7.50 -7.45
C ALA A 152 -15.01 -6.81 -6.26
N TYR A 153 -16.19 -6.25 -6.51
CA TYR A 153 -16.97 -5.52 -5.50
C TYR A 153 -17.27 -6.37 -4.24
N HIS A 154 -17.64 -7.64 -4.39
CA HIS A 154 -17.97 -8.51 -3.25
C HIS A 154 -16.76 -8.76 -2.33
N ILE A 155 -15.54 -8.77 -2.88
CA ILE A 155 -14.31 -8.89 -2.11
C ILE A 155 -14.10 -7.61 -1.28
N ALA A 156 -14.32 -6.44 -1.87
CA ALA A 156 -14.29 -5.18 -1.13
C ALA A 156 -15.34 -5.15 -0.01
N VAL A 157 -16.55 -5.65 -0.24
CA VAL A 157 -17.57 -5.78 0.81
C VAL A 157 -17.07 -6.67 1.94
N ALA A 158 -16.54 -7.85 1.62
CA ALA A 158 -15.97 -8.75 2.62
C ALA A 158 -14.86 -8.09 3.44
N PHE A 159 -14.00 -7.26 2.83
CA PHE A 159 -13.00 -6.49 3.57
C PHE A 159 -13.59 -5.41 4.50
N ALA A 160 -14.67 -4.74 4.09
CA ALA A 160 -15.31 -3.76 4.97
C ALA A 160 -16.04 -4.41 6.15
N ASP A 161 -16.54 -5.62 5.96
CA ASP A 161 -17.31 -6.38 6.95
C ASP A 161 -16.42 -7.22 7.89
N ASN A 162 -15.36 -7.86 7.39
CA ASN A 162 -14.51 -8.80 8.16
C ASN A 162 -13.47 -8.12 9.07
N ASN A 163 -13.34 -6.80 9.04
CA ASN A 163 -12.41 -6.05 9.90
C ASN A 163 -12.93 -5.88 11.35
N VAL A 164 -13.96 -6.62 11.75
CA VAL A 164 -14.50 -6.63 13.11
C VAL A 164 -13.74 -7.67 13.94
N HIS A 165 -12.90 -7.21 14.87
CA HIS A 165 -12.47 -8.10 15.95
C HIS A 165 -13.67 -8.36 16.87
N PRO A 166 -14.01 -9.63 17.19
CA PRO A 166 -15.17 -9.98 18.03
C PRO A 166 -15.20 -9.31 19.41
N THR A 167 -14.08 -8.76 19.85
CA THR A 167 -13.86 -8.17 21.18
C THR A 167 -13.92 -6.64 21.23
N GLU A 168 -13.98 -5.95 20.07
CA GLU A 168 -14.03 -4.48 20.02
C GLU A 168 -15.48 -4.02 19.79
N SER A 169 -16.02 -3.23 20.72
CA SER A 169 -17.31 -2.56 20.53
C SER A 169 -17.22 -1.65 19.30
N LEU A 170 -17.93 -1.99 18.22
CA LEU A 170 -18.03 -1.20 16.98
C LEU A 170 -18.78 0.13 17.15
N GLN A 171 -18.95 0.60 18.38
CA GLN A 171 -19.58 1.89 18.64
C GLN A 171 -18.73 2.97 17.96
N ASN A 172 -19.31 3.61 16.95
CA ASN A 172 -18.76 4.70 16.15
C ASN A 172 -17.84 4.29 14.98
N GLU A 173 -17.98 3.10 14.41
CA GLU A 173 -17.37 2.77 13.12
C GLU A 173 -18.40 2.51 12.01
N ILE A 174 -18.04 2.83 10.77
CA ILE A 174 -18.84 2.59 9.57
C ILE A 174 -18.05 1.84 8.51
N ALA A 175 -18.67 0.83 7.90
CA ALA A 175 -18.14 0.12 6.74
C ALA A 175 -18.30 0.99 5.49
N VAL A 176 -17.21 1.21 4.74
CA VAL A 176 -17.19 2.06 3.56
C VAL A 176 -16.53 1.32 2.40
N ILE A 177 -17.20 1.39 1.24
CA ILE A 177 -16.64 0.93 -0.03
C ILE A 177 -16.22 2.13 -0.86
N ILE A 178 -14.93 2.19 -1.16
CA ILE A 178 -14.32 3.21 -2.00
C ILE A 178 -14.23 2.66 -3.42
N LYS A 179 -14.91 3.33 -4.35
CA LYS A 179 -14.85 3.03 -5.78
C LYS A 179 -13.88 3.98 -6.47
N ILE A 180 -12.84 3.44 -7.09
CA ILE A 180 -11.81 4.22 -7.78
C ILE A 180 -11.91 3.94 -9.27
N SER A 181 -12.17 4.98 -10.07
CA SER A 181 -12.17 4.90 -11.54
C SER A 181 -10.86 5.47 -12.06
N MET A 182 -10.10 4.68 -12.82
CA MET A 182 -8.77 5.07 -13.30
C MET A 182 -8.67 4.99 -14.81
N ARG A 183 -7.91 5.93 -15.39
CA ARG A 183 -7.45 5.85 -16.78
C ARG A 183 -6.04 5.27 -16.80
N THR A 184 -5.88 4.14 -17.46
CA THR A 184 -4.66 3.31 -17.40
C THR A 184 -3.60 3.75 -18.41
N LYS A 185 -4.06 4.16 -19.60
CA LYS A 185 -3.23 4.65 -20.69
C LYS A 185 -2.98 6.15 -20.47
N ASN A 186 -1.79 6.46 -19.94
CA ASN A 186 -1.12 7.78 -19.77
C ASN A 186 -0.50 8.01 -18.37
N SER A 187 -0.55 7.05 -17.43
CA SER A 187 0.05 7.20 -16.11
C SER A 187 1.52 6.76 -16.09
N ARG A 188 2.43 7.54 -16.70
CA ARG A 188 3.88 7.25 -16.60
C ARG A 188 4.46 7.44 -15.18
N LEU A 189 3.71 8.11 -14.30
CA LEU A 189 4.24 8.60 -13.01
C LEU A 189 3.84 7.73 -11.81
N LYS A 190 2.88 6.82 -11.95
CA LYS A 190 2.40 5.95 -10.86
C LYS A 190 2.15 4.54 -11.42
N PRO A 191 3.12 3.61 -11.28
CA PRO A 191 2.91 2.24 -11.67
C PRO A 191 1.82 1.62 -10.79
N PHE A 192 0.97 0.82 -11.40
CA PHE A 192 0.01 -0.05 -10.73
C PHE A 192 0.04 -1.39 -11.45
N ALA A 193 -0.30 -2.47 -10.77
CA ALA A 193 -0.23 -3.80 -11.34
C ALA A 193 -1.42 -4.63 -10.87
N TYR A 194 -1.90 -5.50 -11.75
CA TYR A 194 -2.71 -6.64 -11.32
C TYR A 194 -1.76 -7.68 -10.76
N ILE A 195 -1.85 -7.95 -9.46
CA ILE A 195 -0.87 -8.74 -8.73
C ILE A 195 -1.38 -10.10 -8.31
N GLN A 196 -2.60 -10.49 -8.68
CA GLN A 196 -3.21 -11.79 -8.35
C GLN A 196 -2.24 -12.98 -8.40
N GLU A 197 -1.45 -13.11 -9.48
CA GLU A 197 -0.54 -14.25 -9.65
C GLU A 197 0.75 -14.17 -8.82
N TYR A 198 1.10 -12.97 -8.35
CA TYR A 198 2.27 -12.68 -7.52
C TYR A 198 1.90 -12.54 -6.04
N SER A 199 0.61 -12.42 -5.75
CA SER A 199 0.07 -12.31 -4.40
C SER A 199 0.16 -13.63 -3.64
N HIS A 200 0.37 -13.54 -2.34
CA HIS A 200 0.19 -14.67 -1.43
C HIS A 200 -1.29 -15.08 -1.35
N ILE A 201 -2.21 -14.14 -1.53
CA ILE A 201 -3.66 -14.35 -1.45
C ILE A 201 -4.26 -14.13 -2.84
N LYS A 202 -4.33 -15.21 -3.62
CA LYS A 202 -4.74 -15.15 -5.03
C LYS A 202 -6.22 -14.80 -5.21
N ASP A 203 -7.06 -15.12 -4.24
CA ASP A 203 -8.51 -14.97 -4.38
C ASP A 203 -8.99 -13.52 -4.26
N GLU A 204 -8.12 -12.59 -3.85
CA GLU A 204 -8.45 -11.17 -3.64
C GLU A 204 -8.65 -10.38 -4.94
N LYS A 205 -8.22 -10.92 -6.09
CA LYS A 205 -8.30 -10.26 -7.42
C LYS A 205 -7.73 -8.84 -7.41
N GLU A 206 -6.61 -8.70 -6.71
CA GLU A 206 -5.80 -7.49 -6.56
C GLU A 206 -4.96 -7.22 -7.82
#